data_AF-A0A2V8MU31-F1
#
_entry.id   AF-A0A2V8MU31-F1
#
_cell.length_a   1.000
_cell.length_b   1.000
_cell.length_c   1.000
_cell.angle_alpha   90.00
_cell.angle_beta   90.00
_cell.angle_gamma   90.00
#
_symmetry.space_group_name_H-M   'P 1'
#
loop_
_entity.id
_entity.type
_entity.pdbx_description
1 polymer ?
#
loop_
_entity_poly.entity_id
_entity_poly.type
_entity_poly.pdbx_seq_one_letter_code
_entity_poly.pdbx_strand_id
1 'polypeptide(L)' 'MRKTTYWLLPLLVLLLALTGYSQLQVPGPDNTPKIGEKPPDFELSQGRGGTLGMKDFTGKKKVLLAFFPMAFTAG' A
#
# COMPACT_ATOMS: atom_id res chain seq x y z
N MET A 1 34.35 -3.25 -36.98
CA MET A 1 33.47 -2.48 -36.06
C MET A 1 32.60 -3.33 -35.11
N ARG A 2 32.60 -4.68 -35.19
CA ARG A 2 31.76 -5.56 -34.35
C ARG A 2 32.31 -5.89 -32.96
N LYS A 3 33.64 -5.85 -32.76
CA LYS A 3 34.29 -6.22 -31.48
C LYS A 3 34.02 -5.22 -30.34
N THR A 4 33.93 -3.93 -30.66
CA THR A 4 33.62 -2.86 -29.71
C THR A 4 32.17 -2.92 -29.21
N THR A 5 31.25 -3.41 -30.05
CA THR A 5 29.83 -3.60 -29.68
C THR A 5 29.65 -4.63 -28.56
N TYR A 6 30.43 -5.72 -28.55
CA TYR A 6 30.35 -6.73 -27.49
C TYR A 6 30.91 -6.26 -26.16
N TRP A 7 31.88 -5.33 -26.17
CA TRP A 7 32.42 -4.72 -24.96
C TRP A 7 31.48 -3.68 -24.33
N LEU A 8 30.65 -3.02 -25.15
CA LEU A 8 29.67 -2.03 -24.66
C LEU A 8 28.37 -2.68 -24.13
N LEU A 9 28.07 -3.90 -24.55
CA LEU A 9 26.87 -4.65 -24.14
C LEU A 9 26.74 -4.87 -22.61
N PRO A 10 27.77 -5.35 -21.87
CA PRO A 10 27.65 -5.51 -20.41
C PRO A 10 27.53 -4.17 -19.69
N LEU A 11 28.15 -3.09 -20.21
CA LEU A 11 28.03 -1.75 -19.65
C LEU A 11 26.59 -1.21 -19.82
N LEU A 12 25.97 -1.46 -20.98
CA LEU A 12 24.58 -1.11 -21.25
C LEU A 12 23.62 -1.90 -20.33
N VAL A 13 23.85 -3.20 -20.12
CA VAL A 13 23.04 -4.02 -19.21
C VAL A 13 23.20 -3.54 -17.76
N LEU A 14 24.41 -3.19 -17.34
CA LEU A 14 24.68 -2.65 -16.01
C LEU A 14 23.97 -1.30 -15.79
N LEU A 15 24.00 -0.42 -16.80
CA LEU A 15 23.28 0.86 -16.79
C LEU A 15 21.76 0.66 -16.71
N LEU A 16 21.21 -0.30 -17.45
CA LEU A 16 19.78 -0.64 -17.39
C LEU A 16 19.38 -1.25 -16.03
N ALA A 17 20.25 -2.07 -15.44
CA ALA A 17 19.99 -2.64 -14.12
C ALA A 17 19.95 -1.54 -13.05
N LEU A 18 20.91 -0.61 -13.07
CA LEU A 18 20.99 0.52 -12.14
C LEU A 18 19.74 1.43 -12.20
N THR A 19 19.17 1.67 -13.39
CA THR A 19 17.93 2.45 -13.52
C THR A 19 16.67 1.68 -13.13
N GLY A 20 16.64 0.36 -13.31
CA GLY A 20 15.50 -0.48 -12.91
C GLY A 20 15.31 -0.59 -11.39
N TYR A 21 16.39 -0.59 -10.61
CA TYR A 21 16.29 -0.71 -9.14
C TYR A 21 15.66 0.51 -8.46
N SER A 22 15.78 1.72 -9.02
CA SER A 22 15.20 2.93 -8.40
C SER A 22 13.67 3.01 -8.55
N GLN A 23 13.08 2.27 -9.48
CA GLN A 23 11.63 2.25 -9.70
C GLN A 23 10.88 1.25 -8.82
N LEU A 24 11.58 0.33 -8.15
CA LEU A 24 10.95 -0.68 -7.29
C LEU A 24 10.62 -0.18 -5.88
N GLN A 25 11.09 1.02 -5.56
CA GLN A 25 10.95 1.61 -4.23
C GLN A 25 10.30 2.97 -4.37
N VAL A 26 9.01 2.97 -4.69
CA VAL A 26 8.14 4.12 -4.44
C VAL A 26 7.57 3.89 -3.05
N PRO A 27 8.07 4.57 -2.00
CA PRO A 27 7.34 4.60 -0.74
C PRO A 27 6.00 5.25 -1.07
N GLY A 28 4.91 4.49 -0.89
CA GLY A 28 3.58 5.07 -0.98
C GLY A 28 3.45 6.24 0.01
N PRO A 29 2.48 7.14 -0.19
CA PRO A 29 2.18 8.15 0.82
C PRO A 29 1.96 7.49 2.19
N ASP A 30 2.55 8.08 3.24
CA ASP A 30 2.34 7.62 4.60
C ASP A 30 0.89 7.88 5.01
N ASN A 31 0.11 6.79 5.09
CA ASN A 31 -1.30 6.82 5.47
C ASN A 31 -1.50 6.39 6.94
N THR A 32 -0.45 6.43 7.75
CA THR A 32 -0.54 6.07 9.17
C THR A 32 -1.44 7.06 9.91
N PRO A 33 -2.52 6.59 10.59
CA PRO A 33 -3.40 7.48 11.35
C PRO A 33 -2.63 8.21 12.45
N LYS A 34 -2.85 9.52 12.58
CA LYS A 34 -2.22 10.33 13.63
C LYS A 34 -3.19 10.66 14.74
N ILE A 35 -2.67 10.78 15.95
CA ILE A 35 -3.46 11.15 17.13
C ILE A 35 -4.01 12.57 16.94
N GLY A 36 -5.31 12.73 17.18
CA GLY A 36 -6.01 14.01 17.07
C GLY A 36 -6.56 14.32 15.68
N GLU A 37 -6.15 13.59 14.64
CA GLU A 37 -6.76 13.73 13.32
C GLU A 37 -8.16 13.11 13.28
N LYS A 38 -9.03 13.72 12.48
CA LYS A 38 -10.35 13.15 12.20
C LYS A 38 -10.14 11.79 11.53
N PRO A 39 -10.78 10.72 12.01
CA PRO A 39 -10.65 9.42 11.37
C PRO A 39 -11.25 9.44 9.95
N PRO A 40 -10.75 8.59 9.05
CA PRO A 40 -11.28 8.51 7.68
C PRO A 40 -12.74 8.07 7.71
N ASP A 41 -13.51 8.57 6.75
CA ASP A 41 -14.85 8.06 6.51
C ASP A 41 -14.76 6.73 5.76
N PHE A 42 -15.66 5.80 6.08
CA PHE A 42 -15.73 4.50 5.42
C PHE A 42 -17.17 4.02 5.41
N GLU A 43 -17.47 3.16 4.43
CA GLU A 43 -18.70 2.41 4.35
C GLU A 43 -18.37 1.01 3.82
N LEU A 44 -18.70 -0.01 4.61
CA LEU A 44 -18.37 -1.40 4.33
C LEU A 44 -19.65 -2.22 4.21
N SER A 45 -19.65 -3.17 3.26
CA SER A 45 -20.72 -4.17 3.18
C SER A 45 -20.66 -5.10 4.38
N GLN A 46 -21.81 -5.37 4.99
CA GLN A 46 -21.91 -6.35 6.07
C GLN A 46 -22.14 -7.74 5.47
N GLY A 47 -21.49 -8.76 6.05
CA GLY A 47 -21.58 -10.14 5.55
C GLY A 47 -23.00 -10.76 5.56
N ARG A 48 -23.99 -10.13 6.21
CA ARG A 48 -25.40 -10.57 6.24
C ARG A 48 -26.35 -9.62 5.49
N GLY A 49 -25.80 -8.75 4.64
CA GLY A 49 -26.53 -7.67 3.99
C GLY A 49 -26.54 -6.39 4.83
N GLY A 50 -26.67 -5.25 4.14
CA GLY A 50 -26.56 -3.91 4.74
C GLY A 50 -25.17 -3.30 4.63
N THR A 51 -25.06 -2.04 5.01
CA THR A 51 -23.79 -1.30 5.07
C THR A 51 -23.54 -0.78 6.48
N LEU A 52 -22.26 -0.64 6.84
CA LEU A 52 -21.81 -0.09 8.10
C LEU A 52 -20.71 0.94 7.85
N GLY A 53 -20.84 2.12 8.43
CA GLY A 53 -19.86 3.19 8.24
C GLY A 53 -19.52 3.97 9.49
N MET A 54 -18.60 4.92 9.35
CA MET A 54 -18.11 5.73 10.48
C MET A 54 -19.18 6.67 11.05
N LYS A 55 -20.06 7.16 10.17
CA LYS A 55 -21.25 7.96 10.49
C LYS A 55 -22.20 7.30 11.50
N ASP A 56 -22.27 5.97 11.51
CA ASP A 56 -23.17 5.24 12.42
C ASP A 56 -22.74 5.33 13.88
N PHE A 57 -21.44 5.58 14.12
CA PHE A 57 -20.82 5.60 15.44
C PHE A 57 -20.44 6.98 15.94
N THR A 58 -20.27 7.94 15.04
CA THR A 58 -19.84 9.31 15.36
C THR A 58 -20.76 9.94 16.41
N GLY A 59 -20.18 10.43 17.51
CA GLY A 59 -20.90 11.08 18.61
C GLY A 59 -21.72 10.13 19.50
N LYS A 60 -21.80 8.83 19.19
CA LYS A 60 -22.60 7.86 19.94
C LYS A 60 -21.78 7.03 20.91
N LYS A 61 -20.58 6.60 20.50
CA LYS A 61 -19.69 5.77 21.32
C LYS A 61 -18.23 5.86 20.87
N LYS A 62 -17.32 5.43 21.74
CA LYS A 62 -15.92 5.19 21.38
C LYS A 62 -15.84 3.92 20.51
N VAL A 63 -14.98 3.92 19.51
CA VAL A 63 -14.85 2.84 18.51
C VAL A 63 -13.40 2.41 18.41
N LEU A 64 -13.17 1.09 18.40
CA LEU A 64 -11.89 0.48 18.06
C LEU A 64 -11.97 -0.09 16.65
N LEU A 65 -11.05 0.30 15.78
CA LEU A 65 -10.89 -0.23 14.41
C LEU A 65 -9.68 -1.16 14.40
N ALA A 66 -9.89 -2.42 14.02
CA ALA A 66 -8.83 -3.43 13.89
C ALA A 66 -8.81 -3.99 12.47
N PHE A 67 -7.64 -3.94 11.84
CA PHE A 67 -7.38 -4.50 10.52
C PHE A 67 -6.63 -5.81 10.67
N PHE A 68 -7.02 -6.82 9.90
CA PHE A 68 -6.35 -8.13 9.89
C PHE A 68 -6.26 -8.64 8.44
N PRO A 69 -5.28 -9.51 8.11
CA PRO A 69 -5.00 -9.86 6.72
C PRO A 69 -6.10 -10.69 6.06
N MET A 70 -6.59 -11.71 6.75
CA MET A 70 -7.57 -12.65 6.21
C MET A 70 -8.25 -13.44 7.35
N ALA A 71 -9.47 -13.91 7.13
CA ALA A 71 -10.13 -14.83 8.04
C ALA A 71 -9.44 -16.21 8.03
N PHE A 72 -9.50 -16.93 9.16
CA PHE A 72 -8.99 -18.29 9.31
C PHE A 72 -7.47 -18.46 9.11
N THR A 73 -6.67 -17.41 9.33
CA THR A 73 -5.20 -17.49 9.37
C THR A 73 -4.70 -17.44 10.81
N ALA A 74 -3.46 -17.90 11.05
CA ALA A 74 -2.85 -17.92 12.39
C ALA A 74 -2.55 -16.51 12.96
N GLY A 75 -2.68 -15.46 12.14
CA GLY A 75 -2.30 -14.09 12.48
C GLY A 75 -0.92 -13.75 11.97
#